data_AF-A0A3D0PKU8-F1
#
_entry.id   AF-A0A3D0PKU8-F1
#
_cell.length_a   1.000
_cell.length_b   1.000
_cell.length_c   1.000
_cell.angle_alpha   90.00
_cell.angle_beta   90.00
_cell.angle_gamma   90.00
#
_symmetry.space_group_name_H-M   'P 1'
#
loop_
_entity.id
_entity.type
_entity.pdbx_description
1 polymer ?
#
loop_
_entity_poly.entity_id
_entity_poly.type
_entity_poly.pdbx_seq_one_letter_code
_entity_poly.pdbx_strand_id
1 'polypeptide(L)'
;MVYVLSKDGQPLMPTKRYGKVKHLLRSKRAKAIKRCPFTIQLTYDSDSYTQSITLGVDAGSKTIGLSATTKTQELYAAEVTPRNDISDLLETRRSLRSSRRNRKLRYREPRFLNRTKSKHPGWLAPSVRAKVDSHLKVIEDMTKILPISKIIIETASFDLQKIKAMELGLPTPEGTDYQKGELLDFVNVREYVFWRDNYTCQWCHGKSKSNILHTHHWAYWKGDHTDKPSSQITLCDKCNDSKNHKPEAKMLWGWEPKITFTAKGAAFMGIMRWSVYNELKEIYEPSGIHIKMTYGYITKANRIAYNLPKEHRVDARCITGYPDVLPAEEWYNSKKIRCHNRQIHKSNPKRGVRKLNQAPYMVNGYRLFDKVLFKNTECYITGRRSTGYFALKTLDGQKIHDSAKVKDLKLIEPRKLYLTERKAQV
;
A
#
# COMPACT_ATOMS: atom_id res chain seq x y z
N MET A 1 -10.06 24.35 1.75
CA MET A 1 -9.22 24.66 2.95
C MET A 1 -7.86 25.22 2.53
N VAL A 2 -7.30 26.21 3.24
CA VAL A 2 -5.91 26.70 3.05
C VAL A 2 -5.06 26.36 4.27
N TYR A 3 -3.90 25.74 4.05
CA TYR A 3 -2.95 25.41 5.12
C TYR A 3 -1.93 26.53 5.29
N VAL A 4 -1.55 26.82 6.53
CA VAL A 4 -0.74 27.99 6.88
C VAL A 4 0.49 27.54 7.66
N LEU A 5 1.65 28.03 7.26
CA LEU A 5 2.90 27.88 8.01
C LEU A 5 3.33 29.23 8.57
N SER A 6 3.98 29.20 9.72
CA SER A 6 4.66 30.36 10.29
C SER A 6 5.84 30.81 9.43
N LYS A 7 6.42 31.95 9.76
CA LYS A 7 7.66 32.44 9.14
C LYS A 7 8.79 31.42 9.23
N ASP A 8 8.90 30.70 10.33
CA ASP A 8 9.91 29.64 10.56
C ASP A 8 9.54 28.29 9.92
N GLY A 9 8.39 28.20 9.26
CA GLY A 9 7.92 26.99 8.60
C GLY A 9 7.19 26.00 9.52
N GLN A 10 6.89 26.40 10.77
CA GLN A 10 6.08 25.59 11.68
C GLN A 10 4.60 25.59 11.26
N PRO A 11 3.90 24.46 11.33
CA PRO A 11 2.51 24.39 10.90
C PRO A 11 1.59 25.12 11.87
N LEU A 12 0.70 25.97 11.34
CA LEU A 12 -0.33 26.68 12.07
C LEU A 12 -1.71 26.12 11.73
N MET A 13 -2.75 26.62 12.42
CA MET A 13 -4.12 26.23 12.11
C MET A 13 -4.52 26.63 10.68
N PRO A 14 -5.13 25.71 9.90
CA PRO A 14 -5.61 26.03 8.56
C PRO A 14 -6.80 26.99 8.61
N THR A 15 -7.08 27.67 7.50
CA THR A 15 -8.15 28.66 7.41
C THR A 15 -9.02 28.49 6.17
N LYS A 16 -10.32 28.77 6.33
CA LYS A 16 -11.29 28.91 5.23
C LYS A 16 -11.47 30.37 4.77
N ARG A 17 -10.78 31.34 5.39
CA ARG A 17 -10.91 32.77 5.03
C ARG A 17 -10.16 33.11 3.74
N TYR A 18 -10.69 32.64 2.60
CA TYR A 18 -10.06 32.77 1.28
C TYR A 18 -9.77 34.22 0.89
N GLY A 19 -10.67 35.15 1.23
CA GLY A 19 -10.47 36.59 1.00
C GLY A 19 -9.24 37.14 1.72
N LYS A 20 -9.08 36.82 3.02
CA LYS A 20 -7.91 37.21 3.81
C LYS A 20 -6.62 36.66 3.21
N VAL A 21 -6.60 35.38 2.83
CA VAL A 21 -5.44 34.75 2.17
C VAL A 21 -5.08 35.45 0.87
N LYS A 22 -6.07 35.80 0.04
CA LYS A 22 -5.86 36.55 -1.21
C LYS A 22 -5.24 37.92 -0.95
N HIS A 23 -5.71 38.65 0.07
CA HIS A 23 -5.11 39.92 0.47
C HIS A 23 -3.66 39.75 0.93
N LEU A 24 -3.38 38.76 1.78
CA LEU A 24 -2.01 38.48 2.26
C LEU A 24 -1.04 38.15 1.12
N LEU A 25 -1.48 37.39 0.12
CA LEU A 25 -0.67 37.06 -1.06
C LEU A 25 -0.43 38.31 -1.93
N ARG A 26 -1.46 39.14 -2.15
CA ARG A 26 -1.33 40.40 -2.92
C ARG A 26 -0.42 41.41 -2.23
N SER A 27 -0.51 41.50 -0.90
CA SER A 27 0.31 42.41 -0.09
C SER A 27 1.70 41.84 0.24
N LYS A 28 2.10 40.70 -0.36
CA LYS A 28 3.38 40.00 -0.10
C LYS A 28 3.65 39.66 1.38
N ARG A 29 2.59 39.58 2.20
CA ARG A 29 2.63 39.18 3.62
C ARG A 29 2.55 37.65 3.80
N ALA A 30 2.30 36.93 2.71
CA ALA A 30 2.39 35.48 2.65
C ALA A 30 2.96 35.04 1.30
N LYS A 31 3.58 33.86 1.26
CA LYS A 31 4.13 33.23 0.07
C LYS A 31 3.48 31.86 -0.13
N ALA A 32 3.03 31.55 -1.35
CA ALA A 32 2.55 30.21 -1.68
C ALA A 32 3.74 29.23 -1.81
N ILE A 33 3.79 28.20 -0.97
CA ILE A 33 4.82 27.14 -1.04
C ILE A 33 4.34 25.97 -1.89
N LYS A 34 3.09 25.53 -1.66
CA LYS A 34 2.54 24.31 -2.25
C LYS A 34 1.19 24.60 -2.88
N ARG A 35 0.96 24.07 -4.07
CA ARG A 35 -0.31 24.25 -4.79
C ARG A 35 -1.38 23.24 -4.38
N CYS A 36 -1.00 21.98 -4.13
CA CYS A 36 -1.91 20.91 -3.76
C CYS A 36 -1.28 20.00 -2.67
N PRO A 37 -1.85 19.93 -1.46
CA PRO A 37 -2.80 20.90 -0.89
C PRO A 37 -2.25 22.34 -0.94
N PHE A 38 -3.13 23.34 -1.00
CA PHE A 38 -2.72 24.74 -1.11
C PHE A 38 -2.18 25.23 0.25
N THR A 39 -0.88 25.52 0.30
CA THR A 39 -0.17 25.88 1.52
C THR A 39 0.56 27.21 1.34
N ILE A 40 0.35 28.12 2.29
CA ILE A 40 1.01 29.42 2.35
C ILE A 40 1.94 29.49 3.56
N GLN A 41 3.00 30.29 3.46
CA GLN A 41 3.89 30.67 4.56
C GLN A 41 3.69 32.14 4.85
N LEU A 42 3.52 32.51 6.11
CA LEU A 42 3.51 33.91 6.52
C LEU A 42 4.95 34.48 6.47
N THR A 43 5.08 35.76 6.16
CA THR A 43 6.40 36.45 6.16
C THR A 43 6.60 37.33 7.40
N TYR A 44 5.59 37.39 8.26
CA TYR A 44 5.59 38.14 9.51
C TYR A 44 5.36 37.18 10.68
N ASP A 45 5.73 37.61 11.88
CA ASP A 45 5.61 36.81 13.09
C ASP A 45 4.14 36.72 13.52
N SER A 46 3.71 35.54 13.93
CA SER A 46 2.32 35.25 14.29
C SER A 46 2.27 34.40 15.53
N ASP A 47 1.19 34.51 16.30
CA ASP A 47 0.95 33.66 17.46
C ASP A 47 0.95 32.17 17.08
N SER A 48 1.52 31.35 17.95
CA SER A 48 1.70 29.91 17.77
C SER A 48 0.57 29.07 18.38
N TYR A 49 -0.53 29.70 18.79
CA TYR A 49 -1.65 28.98 19.41
C TYR A 49 -2.29 28.02 18.40
N THR A 50 -2.26 26.73 18.75
CA THR A 50 -2.80 25.66 17.91
C THR A 50 -3.80 24.82 18.69
N GLN A 51 -4.81 24.32 17.99
CA GLN A 51 -5.76 23.37 18.55
C GLN A 51 -5.21 21.95 18.39
N SER A 52 -5.58 21.05 19.30
CA SER A 52 -5.20 19.64 19.20
C SER A 52 -5.86 18.99 17.98
N ILE A 53 -5.05 18.48 17.06
CA ILE A 53 -5.48 17.78 15.84
C ILE A 53 -5.07 16.30 15.96
N THR A 54 -6.05 15.42 15.75
CA THR A 54 -5.81 13.97 15.67
C THR A 54 -5.75 13.53 14.21
N LEU A 55 -4.66 12.88 13.81
CA LEU A 55 -4.50 12.23 12.51
C LEU A 55 -4.87 10.75 12.63
N GLY A 56 -5.88 10.33 11.87
CA GLY A 56 -6.25 8.93 11.68
C GLY A 56 -5.61 8.39 10.41
N VAL A 57 -5.02 7.20 10.51
CA VAL A 57 -4.33 6.51 9.41
C VAL A 57 -4.90 5.11 9.24
N ASP A 58 -5.64 4.89 8.16
CA ASP A 58 -5.95 3.54 7.68
C ASP A 58 -4.76 3.00 6.89
N ALA A 59 -3.95 2.18 7.57
CA ALA A 59 -2.74 1.59 7.01
C ALA A 59 -3.06 0.36 6.14
N GLY A 60 -3.63 0.63 4.96
CA GLY A 60 -3.90 -0.37 3.93
C GLY A 60 -2.71 -0.60 2.99
N SER A 61 -2.59 -1.82 2.45
CA SER A 61 -1.50 -2.13 1.52
C SER A 61 -1.71 -1.63 0.10
N LYS A 62 -2.96 -1.48 -0.33
CA LYS A 62 -3.31 -1.00 -1.68
C LYS A 62 -3.61 0.49 -1.70
N THR A 63 -4.26 0.97 -0.66
CA THR A 63 -4.69 2.34 -0.44
C THR A 63 -4.47 2.69 1.02
N ILE A 64 -4.01 3.90 1.28
CA ILE A 64 -3.79 4.46 2.61
C ILE A 64 -4.86 5.54 2.79
N GLY A 65 -5.71 5.40 3.80
CA GLY A 65 -6.68 6.41 4.17
C GLY A 65 -6.10 7.36 5.21
N LEU A 66 -6.35 8.66 5.05
CA LEU A 66 -5.91 9.68 5.99
C LEU A 66 -7.02 10.67 6.28
N SER A 67 -7.19 10.99 7.54
CA SER A 67 -8.09 12.05 7.99
C SER A 67 -7.46 12.79 9.17
N ALA A 68 -7.45 14.11 9.13
CA ALA A 68 -7.01 14.94 10.25
C ALA A 68 -8.21 15.73 10.78
N THR A 69 -8.58 15.49 12.04
CA THR A 69 -9.78 16.05 12.64
C THR A 69 -9.48 16.83 13.91
N THR A 70 -10.25 17.90 14.14
CA THR A 70 -10.47 18.46 15.47
C THR A 70 -11.69 17.79 16.10
N LYS A 71 -12.13 18.26 17.28
CA LYS A 71 -13.40 17.83 17.89
C LYS A 71 -14.64 18.25 17.08
N THR A 72 -14.50 19.17 16.12
CA THR A 72 -15.64 19.84 15.47
C THR A 72 -15.69 19.62 13.96
N GLN A 73 -14.53 19.52 13.30
CA GLN A 73 -14.46 19.41 11.85
C GLN A 73 -13.26 18.59 11.39
N GLU A 74 -13.39 18.01 10.20
CA GLU A 74 -12.32 17.40 9.44
C GLU A 74 -11.57 18.48 8.64
N LEU A 75 -10.28 18.62 8.91
CA LEU A 75 -9.42 19.64 8.29
C LEU A 75 -8.78 19.15 7.00
N TYR A 76 -8.51 17.86 6.91
CA TYR A 76 -7.84 17.22 5.77
C TYR A 76 -8.36 15.79 5.62
N ALA A 77 -8.64 15.38 4.37
CA ALA A 77 -8.97 14.02 4.00
C ALA A 77 -8.17 13.61 2.76
N ALA A 78 -7.61 12.40 2.73
CA ALA A 78 -6.93 11.89 1.55
C ALA A 78 -6.98 10.37 1.43
N GLU A 79 -6.87 9.92 0.19
CA GLU A 79 -6.55 8.52 -0.14
C GLU A 79 -5.27 8.49 -0.95
N VAL A 80 -4.32 7.66 -0.52
CA VAL A 80 -3.03 7.52 -1.18
C VAL A 80 -2.87 6.10 -1.69
N THR A 81 -2.65 5.95 -3.00
CA THR A 81 -2.32 4.68 -3.63
C THR A 81 -0.80 4.47 -3.64
N PRO A 82 -0.23 3.63 -2.75
CA PRO A 82 1.17 3.21 -2.81
C PRO A 82 1.46 2.37 -4.07
N ARG A 83 2.76 2.13 -4.33
CA ARG A 83 3.17 1.29 -5.45
C ARG A 83 2.97 -0.19 -5.17
N ASN A 84 2.19 -0.84 -6.03
CA ASN A 84 1.93 -2.29 -5.96
C ASN A 84 2.73 -3.11 -6.99
N ASP A 85 3.34 -2.47 -8.00
CA ASP A 85 4.08 -3.11 -9.10
C ASP A 85 5.49 -3.62 -8.70
N ILE A 86 5.91 -3.40 -7.45
CA ILE A 86 7.29 -3.69 -7.01
C ILE A 86 7.57 -5.19 -6.99
N SER A 87 6.60 -6.01 -6.56
CA SER A 87 6.74 -7.46 -6.51
C SER A 87 7.04 -8.02 -7.92
N ASP A 88 6.21 -7.66 -8.90
CA ASP A 88 6.32 -8.13 -10.29
C ASP A 88 7.62 -7.64 -10.94
N LEU A 89 8.06 -6.43 -10.62
CA LEU A 89 9.35 -5.90 -11.10
C LEU A 89 10.54 -6.65 -10.49
N LEU A 90 10.47 -7.06 -9.23
CA LEU A 90 11.51 -7.85 -8.58
C LEU A 90 11.54 -9.28 -9.13
N GLU A 91 10.37 -9.86 -9.38
CA GLU A 91 10.23 -11.17 -10.01
C GLU A 91 10.78 -11.16 -11.43
N THR A 92 10.37 -10.20 -12.25
CA THR A 92 10.90 -10.00 -13.61
C THR A 92 12.42 -9.89 -13.60
N ARG A 93 12.97 -9.09 -12.68
CA ARG A 93 14.42 -8.94 -12.51
C ARG A 93 15.08 -10.27 -12.13
N ARG A 94 14.48 -11.04 -11.21
CA ARG A 94 14.97 -12.36 -10.79
C ARG A 94 14.99 -13.33 -11.97
N SER A 95 13.88 -13.41 -12.71
CA SER A 95 13.72 -14.27 -13.89
C SER A 95 14.77 -13.98 -14.96
N LEU A 96 14.94 -12.71 -15.35
CA LEU A 96 15.95 -12.29 -16.33
C LEU A 96 17.39 -12.64 -15.91
N ARG A 97 17.71 -12.47 -14.62
CA ARG A 97 19.02 -12.85 -14.06
C ARG A 97 19.20 -14.36 -14.03
N SER A 98 18.14 -15.13 -13.76
CA SER A 98 18.19 -16.59 -13.79
C SER A 98 18.44 -17.10 -15.21
N SER A 99 17.64 -16.65 -16.19
CA SER A 99 17.82 -17.01 -17.60
C SER A 99 19.22 -16.67 -18.13
N ARG A 100 19.78 -15.50 -17.78
CA ARG A 100 21.15 -15.14 -18.15
C ARG A 100 22.17 -16.11 -17.55
N ARG A 101 22.04 -16.45 -16.26
CA ARG A 101 22.96 -17.38 -15.59
C ARG A 101 22.90 -18.76 -16.25
N ASN A 102 21.71 -19.29 -16.49
CA ASN A 102 21.55 -20.60 -17.13
C ASN A 102 22.21 -20.66 -18.51
N ARG A 103 22.11 -19.59 -19.32
CA ARG A 103 22.70 -19.55 -20.67
C ARG A 103 24.20 -19.23 -20.72
N LYS A 104 24.75 -18.53 -19.72
CA LYS A 104 26.13 -18.00 -19.78
C LYS A 104 27.06 -18.55 -18.70
N LEU A 105 26.53 -19.23 -17.69
CA LEU A 105 27.24 -19.65 -16.49
C LEU A 105 26.81 -21.06 -16.08
N ARG A 106 26.98 -22.02 -17.00
CA ARG A 106 26.47 -23.40 -16.94
C ARG A 106 26.91 -24.16 -15.68
N TYR A 107 28.09 -23.86 -15.14
CA TYR A 107 28.68 -24.53 -13.98
C TYR A 107 28.82 -23.65 -12.74
N ARG A 108 28.16 -22.48 -12.70
CA ARG A 108 28.27 -21.59 -11.55
C ARG A 108 27.36 -22.04 -10.41
N GLU A 109 27.97 -22.46 -9.32
CA GLU A 109 27.24 -22.86 -8.11
C GLU A 109 26.38 -21.73 -7.50
N PRO A 110 25.23 -22.09 -6.88
CA PRO A 110 24.36 -21.14 -6.21
C PRO A 110 24.96 -20.67 -4.88
N ARG A 111 25.21 -19.36 -4.75
CA ARG A 111 25.74 -18.74 -3.54
C ARG A 111 24.65 -18.28 -2.57
N PHE A 112 23.93 -19.23 -1.96
CA PHE A 112 22.87 -18.91 -1.00
C PHE A 112 23.39 -18.24 0.28
N LEU A 113 24.57 -18.66 0.74
CA LEU A 113 25.21 -18.15 1.96
C LEU A 113 25.57 -16.66 1.86
N ASN A 114 25.81 -16.13 0.66
CA ASN A 114 26.14 -14.73 0.40
C ASN A 114 24.94 -13.77 0.56
N ARG A 115 23.74 -14.27 0.87
CA ARG A 115 22.54 -13.45 1.13
C ARG A 115 22.54 -12.97 2.60
N THR A 116 23.54 -12.20 2.99
CA THR A 116 23.71 -11.70 4.36
C THR A 116 22.67 -10.65 4.72
N LYS A 117 22.31 -9.78 3.78
CA LYS A 117 21.39 -8.65 4.04
C LYS A 117 20.02 -9.06 4.60
N SER A 118 19.48 -10.20 4.17
CA SER A 118 18.18 -10.71 4.64
C SER A 118 18.23 -11.38 6.01
N LYS A 119 19.43 -11.56 6.59
CA LYS A 119 19.64 -12.20 7.88
C LYS A 119 19.75 -11.19 9.03
N HIS A 120 19.83 -9.89 8.75
CA HIS A 120 19.89 -8.88 9.79
C HIS A 120 18.53 -8.69 10.47
N PRO A 121 18.50 -8.52 11.81
CA PRO A 121 17.27 -8.19 12.53
C PRO A 121 16.69 -6.87 12.00
N GLY A 122 15.37 -6.78 11.90
CA GLY A 122 14.67 -5.62 11.31
C GLY A 122 14.70 -5.58 9.77
N TRP A 123 15.24 -6.58 9.09
CA TRP A 123 15.21 -6.61 7.63
C TRP A 123 13.79 -6.81 7.11
N LEU A 124 13.33 -5.85 6.30
CA LEU A 124 12.08 -5.94 5.57
C LEU A 124 12.34 -6.26 4.09
N ALA A 125 11.47 -7.09 3.53
CA ALA A 125 11.46 -7.32 2.09
C ALA A 125 11.28 -5.98 1.35
N PRO A 126 11.95 -5.73 0.21
CA PRO A 126 11.91 -4.43 -0.46
C PRO A 126 10.50 -3.97 -0.86
N SER A 127 9.58 -4.90 -1.12
CA SER A 127 8.17 -4.60 -1.37
C SER A 127 7.45 -4.11 -0.12
N VAL A 128 7.68 -4.74 1.04
CA VAL A 128 7.15 -4.32 2.34
C VAL A 128 7.73 -2.95 2.72
N ARG A 129 9.06 -2.82 2.66
CA ARG A 129 9.76 -1.58 3.01
C ARG A 129 9.26 -0.38 2.20
N ALA A 130 9.07 -0.56 0.89
CA ALA A 130 8.52 0.51 0.06
C ALA A 130 7.10 0.94 0.46
N LYS A 131 6.28 0.04 1.02
CA LYS A 131 4.97 0.42 1.57
C LYS A 131 5.11 1.12 2.91
N VAL A 132 5.97 0.64 3.81
CA VAL A 132 6.29 1.31 5.09
C VAL A 132 6.78 2.73 4.82
N ASP A 133 7.79 2.90 3.96
CA ASP A 133 8.32 4.22 3.57
C ASP A 133 7.24 5.11 2.94
N SER A 134 6.26 4.53 2.24
CA SER A 134 5.15 5.32 1.68
C SER A 134 4.23 5.85 2.78
N HIS A 135 3.91 5.05 3.80
CA HIS A 135 3.12 5.51 4.95
C HIS A 135 3.85 6.60 5.73
N LEU A 136 5.12 6.35 6.09
CA LEU A 136 5.96 7.31 6.80
C LEU A 136 6.04 8.63 6.05
N LYS A 137 6.29 8.57 4.74
CA LYS A 137 6.42 9.79 3.93
C LYS A 137 5.13 10.60 3.87
N VAL A 138 3.98 9.93 3.79
CA VAL A 138 2.71 10.64 3.71
C VAL A 138 2.35 11.26 5.07
N ILE A 139 2.61 10.56 6.17
CA ILE A 139 2.44 11.11 7.53
C ILE A 139 3.38 12.30 7.74
N GLU A 140 4.64 12.19 7.32
CA GLU A 140 5.62 13.29 7.35
C GLU A 140 5.15 14.51 6.55
N ASP A 141 4.57 14.30 5.37
CA ASP A 141 4.02 15.39 4.57
C ASP A 141 2.80 16.04 5.25
N MET A 142 2.07 15.32 6.12
CA MET A 142 0.96 15.88 6.91
C MET A 142 1.45 16.66 8.13
N THR A 143 2.42 16.14 8.88
CA THR A 143 3.00 16.84 10.05
C THR A 143 3.70 18.14 9.64
N LYS A 144 4.12 18.26 8.37
CA LYS A 144 4.67 19.50 7.80
C LYS A 144 3.64 20.57 7.46
N ILE A 145 2.36 20.20 7.40
CA ILE A 145 1.29 21.08 6.92
C ILE A 145 0.27 21.38 8.02
N LEU A 146 0.12 20.49 9.00
CA LEU A 146 -0.81 20.60 10.11
C LEU A 146 -0.10 20.39 11.47
N PRO A 147 -0.49 21.15 12.51
CA PRO A 147 0.01 20.95 13.87
C PRO A 147 -0.67 19.72 14.50
N ILE A 148 -0.15 18.54 14.18
CA ILE A 148 -0.69 17.26 14.66
C ILE A 148 -0.18 16.99 16.07
N SER A 149 -1.10 16.74 17.01
CA SER A 149 -0.77 16.39 18.41
C SER A 149 -0.84 14.89 18.67
N LYS A 150 -1.70 14.17 17.92
CA LYS A 150 -1.95 12.75 18.10
C LYS A 150 -2.09 12.03 16.77
N ILE A 151 -1.46 10.87 16.62
CA ILE A 151 -1.59 9.99 15.45
C ILE A 151 -2.18 8.66 15.91
N ILE A 152 -3.26 8.21 15.26
CA ILE A 152 -3.90 6.91 15.53
C ILE A 152 -3.82 6.07 14.26
N ILE A 153 -3.30 4.85 14.35
CA ILE A 153 -3.03 3.98 13.20
C ILE A 153 -3.82 2.69 13.35
N GLU A 154 -4.57 2.31 12.31
CA GLU A 154 -5.19 0.99 12.27
C GLU A 154 -4.13 -0.09 11.98
N THR A 155 -3.94 -1.00 12.95
CA THR A 155 -2.80 -1.93 12.95
C THR A 155 -3.19 -3.40 12.83
N ALA A 156 -4.40 -3.78 13.27
CA ALA A 156 -4.80 -5.18 13.32
C ALA A 156 -6.13 -5.45 12.61
N SER A 157 -6.10 -6.39 11.68
CA SER A 157 -7.28 -7.04 11.11
C SER A 157 -7.50 -8.34 11.88
N PHE A 158 -8.45 -8.33 12.80
CA PHE A 158 -8.93 -9.48 13.57
C PHE A 158 -7.85 -10.17 14.41
N ASP A 159 -8.01 -10.07 15.73
CA ASP A 159 -7.34 -10.98 16.64
C ASP A 159 -8.12 -12.29 16.69
N LEU A 160 -7.95 -13.13 15.66
CA LEU A 160 -8.58 -14.45 15.57
C LEU A 160 -8.21 -15.33 16.77
N GLN A 161 -7.02 -15.13 17.36
CA GLN A 161 -6.61 -15.83 18.57
C GLN A 161 -7.37 -15.34 19.79
N LYS A 162 -7.59 -14.03 19.96
CA LYS A 162 -8.40 -13.48 21.06
C LYS A 162 -9.90 -13.77 20.90
N ILE A 163 -10.41 -13.82 19.67
CA ILE A 163 -11.79 -14.26 19.38
C ILE A 163 -11.95 -15.76 19.67
N LYS A 164 -11.02 -16.61 19.19
CA LYS A 164 -11.02 -18.06 19.52
C LYS A 164 -10.83 -18.29 21.02
N ALA A 165 -9.98 -17.51 21.70
CA ALA A 165 -9.76 -17.64 23.14
C ALA A 165 -11.00 -17.23 23.93
N MET A 166 -11.69 -16.14 23.54
CA MET A 166 -12.98 -15.76 24.14
C MET A 166 -14.08 -16.79 23.88
N GLU A 167 -14.12 -17.41 22.70
CA GLU A 167 -15.08 -18.46 22.34
C GLU A 167 -14.80 -19.79 23.07
N LEU A 168 -13.53 -20.09 23.35
CA LEU A 168 -13.07 -21.30 24.05
C LEU A 168 -12.86 -21.09 25.56
N GLY A 169 -13.12 -19.90 26.11
CA GLY A 169 -12.93 -19.58 27.53
C GLY A 169 -11.47 -19.53 28.01
N LEU A 170 -10.52 -19.36 27.10
CA LEU A 170 -9.08 -19.28 27.38
C LEU A 170 -8.63 -17.84 27.71
N PRO A 171 -7.55 -17.66 28.49
CA PRO A 171 -7.01 -16.33 28.81
C PRO A 171 -6.62 -15.57 27.54
N THR A 172 -6.86 -14.26 27.54
CA THR A 172 -6.52 -13.40 26.40
C THR A 172 -5.03 -13.43 26.13
N PRO A 173 -4.59 -13.81 24.92
CA PRO A 173 -3.16 -13.91 24.62
C PRO A 173 -2.49 -12.53 24.68
N GLU A 174 -1.30 -12.46 25.29
CA GLU A 174 -0.49 -11.24 25.42
C GLU A 174 0.95 -11.47 24.90
N GLY A 175 1.54 -10.45 24.27
CA GLY A 175 2.96 -10.43 23.93
C GLY A 175 3.44 -11.53 22.97
N THR A 176 4.22 -12.48 23.47
CA THR A 176 4.89 -13.54 22.68
C THR A 176 3.94 -14.63 22.17
N ASP A 177 2.72 -14.69 22.70
CA ASP A 177 1.71 -15.67 22.27
C ASP A 177 1.20 -15.42 20.85
N TYR A 178 1.37 -14.20 20.33
CA TYR A 178 1.06 -13.83 18.95
C TYR A 178 2.08 -14.33 17.91
N GLN A 179 3.31 -14.68 18.34
CA GLN A 179 4.34 -15.22 17.43
C GLN A 179 4.14 -16.71 17.11
N LYS A 180 3.21 -17.33 17.84
CA LYS A 180 2.91 -18.75 17.80
C LYS A 180 1.70 -18.97 16.87
N GLY A 181 1.95 -19.22 15.59
CA GLY A 181 0.90 -19.47 14.58
C GLY A 181 0.20 -20.82 14.76
N GLU A 182 -0.71 -21.19 13.84
CA GLU A 182 -1.44 -22.48 13.85
C GLU A 182 -0.56 -23.74 13.76
N LEU A 183 0.75 -23.56 13.58
CA LEU A 183 1.78 -24.60 13.57
C LEU A 183 2.44 -24.79 14.95
N LEU A 184 1.93 -24.15 16.01
CA LEU A 184 2.58 -24.08 17.32
C LEU A 184 2.95 -25.45 17.91
N ASP A 185 2.21 -26.50 17.55
CA ASP A 185 2.42 -27.86 18.07
C ASP A 185 2.86 -28.85 16.98
N PHE A 186 3.21 -28.37 15.78
CA PHE A 186 3.59 -29.19 14.63
C PHE A 186 4.99 -28.83 14.13
N VAL A 187 5.86 -29.84 13.97
CA VAL A 187 7.26 -29.65 13.57
C VAL A 187 7.35 -29.15 12.13
N ASN A 188 6.40 -29.54 11.27
CA ASN A 188 6.38 -29.19 9.85
C ASN A 188 4.97 -28.99 9.30
N VAL A 189 4.83 -28.22 8.20
CA VAL A 189 3.57 -28.02 7.46
C VAL A 189 2.90 -29.34 7.06
N ARG A 190 3.72 -30.35 6.73
CA ARG A 190 3.24 -31.70 6.38
C ARG A 190 2.42 -32.32 7.50
N GLU A 191 2.91 -32.21 8.73
CA GLU A 191 2.32 -32.81 9.91
C GLU A 191 0.98 -32.16 10.26
N TYR A 192 0.95 -30.82 10.21
CA TYR A 192 -0.29 -30.05 10.36
C TYR A 192 -1.35 -30.42 9.33
N VAL A 193 -0.97 -30.59 8.05
CA VAL A 193 -1.91 -30.95 6.98
C VAL A 193 -2.47 -32.35 7.19
N PHE A 194 -1.65 -33.30 7.63
CA PHE A 194 -2.12 -34.65 7.97
C PHE A 194 -3.06 -34.65 9.17
N TRP A 195 -2.71 -33.91 10.23
CA TRP A 195 -3.58 -33.77 11.40
C TRP A 195 -4.92 -33.15 11.06
N ARG A 196 -4.92 -32.05 10.29
CA ARG A 196 -6.13 -31.36 9.83
C ARG A 196 -7.05 -32.29 9.04
N ASP A 197 -6.46 -33.13 8.19
CA ASP A 197 -7.17 -34.06 7.31
C ASP A 197 -7.45 -35.41 8.01
N ASN A 198 -7.32 -35.47 9.35
CA ASN A 198 -7.52 -36.66 10.18
C ASN A 198 -6.72 -37.90 9.72
N TYR A 199 -5.53 -37.69 9.15
CA TYR A 199 -4.69 -38.74 8.57
C TYR A 199 -5.44 -39.61 7.55
N THR A 200 -6.38 -39.02 6.82
CA THR A 200 -7.16 -39.71 5.79
C THR A 200 -6.98 -39.04 4.45
N CYS A 201 -6.91 -39.86 3.38
CA CYS A 201 -6.95 -39.33 2.02
C CYS A 201 -8.29 -38.61 1.82
N GLN A 202 -8.25 -37.32 1.54
CA GLN A 202 -9.44 -36.50 1.44
C GLN A 202 -10.24 -36.73 0.15
N TRP A 203 -9.69 -37.49 -0.80
CA TRP A 203 -10.40 -37.90 -2.00
C TRP A 203 -11.10 -39.25 -1.84
N CYS A 204 -10.33 -40.30 -1.56
CA CYS A 204 -10.89 -41.64 -1.48
C CYS A 204 -11.46 -41.97 -0.09
N HIS A 205 -11.21 -41.14 0.93
CA HIS A 205 -11.60 -41.37 2.32
C HIS A 205 -11.27 -42.80 2.80
N GLY A 206 -10.08 -43.29 2.44
CA GLY A 206 -9.61 -44.63 2.81
C GLY A 206 -10.06 -45.78 1.90
N LYS A 207 -10.92 -45.54 0.89
CA LYS A 207 -11.41 -46.59 -0.04
C LYS A 207 -10.29 -47.29 -0.82
N SER A 208 -9.15 -46.63 -1.02
CA SER A 208 -8.02 -47.17 -1.79
C SER A 208 -7.15 -48.19 -1.00
N LYS A 209 -7.39 -48.35 0.31
CA LYS A 209 -6.66 -49.23 1.25
C LYS A 209 -5.13 -49.09 1.23
N SER A 210 -4.64 -47.92 0.84
CA SER A 210 -3.21 -47.60 0.78
C SER A 210 -2.78 -46.90 2.06
N ASN A 211 -1.76 -47.43 2.73
CA ASN A 211 -1.31 -46.95 4.04
C ASN A 211 -0.35 -45.76 3.96
N ILE A 212 0.09 -45.39 2.76
CA ILE A 212 1.04 -44.29 2.55
C ILE A 212 0.26 -43.04 2.12
N LEU A 213 0.63 -41.92 2.75
CA LEU A 213 0.02 -40.61 2.56
C LEU A 213 1.08 -39.56 2.21
N HIS A 214 0.72 -38.67 1.30
CA HIS A 214 1.52 -37.57 0.82
C HIS A 214 0.73 -36.25 0.91
N THR A 215 1.45 -35.16 1.19
CA THR A 215 0.92 -33.80 1.07
C THR A 215 1.20 -33.27 -0.33
N HIS A 216 0.14 -32.94 -1.08
CA HIS A 216 0.25 -32.42 -2.43
C HIS A 216 -0.45 -31.08 -2.58
N HIS A 217 -0.09 -30.31 -3.61
CA HIS A 217 -0.81 -29.08 -3.93
C HIS A 217 -2.06 -29.42 -4.74
N TRP A 218 -3.21 -28.87 -4.34
CA TRP A 218 -4.47 -29.09 -5.07
C TRP A 218 -4.48 -28.37 -6.43
N ALA A 219 -3.74 -27.25 -6.57
CA ALA A 219 -3.53 -26.55 -7.83
C ALA A 219 -2.04 -26.43 -8.17
N TYR A 220 -1.74 -26.00 -9.40
CA TYR A 220 -0.37 -25.74 -9.83
C TYR A 220 0.25 -24.63 -8.98
N TRP A 221 1.51 -24.81 -8.57
CA TRP A 221 2.26 -23.92 -7.65
C TRP A 221 2.40 -22.43 -8.04
N LYS A 222 1.81 -21.99 -9.16
CA LYS A 222 1.77 -20.59 -9.61
C LYS A 222 0.54 -19.88 -9.03
N GLY A 223 0.70 -18.60 -8.67
CA GLY A 223 -0.39 -17.82 -8.08
C GLY A 223 -0.39 -17.91 -6.55
N ASP A 224 -1.55 -18.12 -5.93
CA ASP A 224 -1.69 -18.17 -4.46
C ASP A 224 -1.37 -19.56 -3.86
N HIS A 225 -1.13 -20.57 -4.71
CA HIS A 225 -0.93 -21.98 -4.36
C HIS A 225 0.53 -22.35 -3.99
N THR A 226 1.17 -21.54 -3.15
CA THR A 226 2.51 -21.84 -2.60
C THR A 226 2.45 -22.83 -1.45
N ASP A 227 3.60 -23.37 -0.98
CA ASP A 227 3.73 -24.22 0.23
C ASP A 227 3.12 -23.58 1.49
N LYS A 228 1.82 -23.79 1.68
CA LYS A 228 1.04 -23.36 2.83
C LYS A 228 0.09 -24.50 3.16
N PRO A 229 -0.35 -24.63 4.42
CA PRO A 229 -1.38 -25.60 4.75
C PRO A 229 -2.64 -25.49 3.88
N SER A 230 -3.12 -24.28 3.60
CA SER A 230 -4.32 -24.05 2.77
C SER A 230 -4.15 -24.41 1.29
N SER A 231 -2.91 -24.54 0.80
CA SER A 231 -2.63 -24.95 -0.57
C SER A 231 -2.39 -26.46 -0.70
N GLN A 232 -2.27 -27.15 0.44
CA GLN A 232 -1.86 -28.55 0.50
C GLN A 232 -2.98 -29.45 1.02
N ILE A 233 -2.97 -30.69 0.55
CA ILE A 233 -4.03 -31.66 0.73
C ILE A 233 -3.45 -33.05 0.95
N THR A 234 -4.06 -33.82 1.85
CA THR A 234 -3.62 -35.19 2.16
C THR A 234 -4.21 -36.15 1.13
N LEU A 235 -3.33 -36.79 0.35
CA LEU A 235 -3.68 -37.82 -0.63
C LEU A 235 -2.90 -39.09 -0.35
N CYS A 236 -3.47 -40.22 -0.71
CA CYS A 236 -2.73 -41.47 -0.77
C CYS A 236 -1.99 -41.62 -2.11
N ASP A 237 -1.02 -42.52 -2.16
CA ASP A 237 -0.16 -42.78 -3.32
C ASP A 237 -0.93 -43.08 -4.59
N LYS A 238 -2.06 -43.79 -4.47
CA LYS A 238 -2.93 -44.15 -5.61
C LYS A 238 -3.71 -42.95 -6.14
N CYS A 239 -4.06 -42.00 -5.28
CA CYS A 239 -4.78 -40.77 -5.68
C CYS A 239 -3.82 -39.66 -6.10
N ASN A 240 -2.56 -39.77 -5.68
CA ASN A 240 -1.48 -38.85 -5.99
C ASN A 240 -0.85 -39.12 -7.37
N ASP A 241 -1.63 -38.93 -8.44
CA ASP A 241 -1.16 -39.08 -9.82
C ASP A 241 -1.20 -37.74 -10.56
N SER A 242 -0.15 -37.49 -11.36
CA SER A 242 -0.02 -36.43 -12.36
C SER A 242 -1.28 -36.21 -13.21
N LYS A 243 -2.02 -37.28 -13.55
CA LYS A 243 -3.25 -37.21 -14.35
C LYS A 243 -4.37 -36.45 -13.64
N ASN A 244 -4.42 -36.52 -12.33
CA ASN A 244 -5.47 -35.93 -11.50
C ASN A 244 -5.31 -34.42 -11.29
N HIS A 245 -4.17 -33.86 -11.72
CA HIS A 245 -3.83 -32.43 -11.64
C HIS A 245 -4.25 -31.61 -12.87
N LYS A 246 -4.78 -32.23 -13.92
CA LYS A 246 -5.24 -31.51 -15.11
C LYS A 246 -6.60 -30.84 -14.84
N PRO A 247 -6.86 -29.63 -15.38
CA PRO A 247 -8.17 -28.98 -15.27
C PRO A 247 -9.32 -29.85 -15.78
N GLU A 248 -9.04 -30.67 -16.78
CA GLU A 248 -9.96 -31.63 -17.41
C GLU A 248 -10.36 -32.77 -16.46
N ALA A 249 -9.49 -33.13 -15.50
CA ALA A 249 -9.69 -34.27 -14.62
C ALA A 249 -10.71 -34.00 -13.50
N LYS A 250 -11.08 -32.73 -13.26
CA LYS A 250 -12.03 -32.28 -12.21
C LYS A 250 -11.83 -32.91 -10.81
N MET A 251 -10.63 -33.41 -10.52
CA MET A 251 -10.34 -34.20 -9.33
C MET A 251 -9.61 -33.36 -8.27
N LEU A 252 -8.37 -32.93 -8.55
CA LEU A 252 -7.59 -32.09 -7.63
C LEU A 252 -7.71 -30.59 -7.98
N TRP A 253 -7.79 -30.30 -9.28
CA TRP A 253 -7.90 -28.93 -9.78
C TRP A 253 -9.24 -28.29 -9.37
N GLY A 254 -9.20 -27.32 -8.46
CA GLY A 254 -10.39 -26.65 -7.90
C GLY A 254 -10.92 -27.27 -6.61
N TRP A 255 -10.25 -28.29 -6.06
CA TRP A 255 -10.55 -28.81 -4.72
C TRP A 255 -9.98 -27.84 -3.69
N GLU A 256 -10.70 -26.75 -3.44
CA GLU A 256 -10.36 -25.80 -2.39
C GLU A 256 -10.62 -26.47 -1.03
N PRO A 257 -9.60 -26.86 -0.24
CA PRO A 257 -9.84 -27.23 1.14
C PRO A 257 -10.52 -26.04 1.83
N LYS A 258 -11.52 -26.31 2.68
CA LYS A 258 -12.26 -25.29 3.45
C LYS A 258 -11.38 -24.65 4.55
N ILE A 259 -10.23 -24.12 4.18
CA ILE A 259 -9.43 -23.22 4.99
C ILE A 259 -9.38 -21.92 4.22
N THR A 260 -10.36 -21.09 4.52
CA THR A 260 -10.57 -19.76 3.95
C THR A 260 -9.51 -18.74 4.39
N PHE A 261 -8.47 -19.15 5.13
CA PHE A 261 -7.46 -18.24 5.68
C PHE A 261 -6.08 -18.41 5.02
N THR A 262 -5.83 -17.64 3.96
CA THR A 262 -4.46 -17.43 3.47
C THR A 262 -3.77 -16.38 4.35
N ALA A 263 -3.01 -16.84 5.35
CA ALA A 263 -2.29 -15.99 6.31
C ALA A 263 -1.19 -15.10 5.70
N LYS A 264 -0.80 -15.27 4.42
CA LYS A 264 0.25 -14.44 3.80
C LYS A 264 -0.12 -12.96 3.73
N GLY A 265 -1.38 -12.67 3.39
CA GLY A 265 -1.89 -11.30 3.36
C GLY A 265 -1.88 -10.70 4.77
N ALA A 266 -2.38 -11.45 5.76
CA ALA A 266 -2.45 -11.03 7.15
C ALA A 266 -1.06 -10.80 7.77
N ALA A 267 -0.12 -11.73 7.60
CA ALA A 267 1.25 -11.59 8.09
C ALA A 267 1.99 -10.41 7.42
N PHE A 268 1.81 -10.23 6.11
CA PHE A 268 2.35 -9.06 5.40
C PHE A 268 1.79 -7.75 5.97
N MET A 269 0.48 -7.67 6.19
CA MET A 269 -0.17 -6.50 6.77
C MET A 269 0.29 -6.25 8.20
N GLY A 270 0.41 -7.31 9.01
CA GLY A 270 0.88 -7.24 10.39
C GLY A 270 2.31 -6.68 10.47
N ILE A 271 3.26 -7.26 9.73
CA ILE A 271 4.65 -6.79 9.69
C ILE A 271 4.73 -5.33 9.23
N MET A 272 4.00 -4.98 8.18
CA MET A 272 4.01 -3.63 7.63
C MET A 272 3.47 -2.61 8.63
N ARG A 273 2.31 -2.88 9.25
CA ARG A 273 1.67 -1.97 10.21
C ARG A 273 2.47 -1.83 11.51
N TRP A 274 3.04 -2.93 12.02
CA TRP A 274 3.94 -2.89 13.18
C TRP A 274 5.20 -2.09 12.90
N SER A 275 5.82 -2.26 11.73
CA SER A 275 7.00 -1.47 11.34
C SER A 275 6.66 0.02 11.24
N VAL A 276 5.50 0.37 10.65
CA VAL A 276 5.04 1.76 10.59
C VAL A 276 4.83 2.32 12.00
N TYR A 277 4.15 1.58 12.88
CA TYR A 277 3.91 2.03 14.25
C TYR A 277 5.20 2.27 15.03
N ASN A 278 6.13 1.30 15.04
CA ASN A 278 7.39 1.40 15.77
C ASN A 278 8.26 2.55 15.25
N GLU A 279 8.42 2.67 13.92
CA GLU A 279 9.23 3.76 13.33
C GLU A 279 8.61 5.14 13.58
N LEU A 280 7.28 5.26 13.53
CA LEU A 280 6.64 6.53 13.89
C LEU A 280 6.86 6.87 15.35
N LYS A 281 6.77 5.87 16.24
CA LYS A 281 6.98 6.03 17.67
C LYS A 281 8.35 6.66 17.95
N GLU A 282 9.39 6.09 17.33
CA GLU A 282 10.77 6.57 17.43
C GLU A 282 10.95 8.00 16.89
N ILE A 283 10.27 8.37 15.80
CA ILE A 283 10.43 9.68 15.15
C ILE A 283 9.68 10.78 15.90
N TYR A 284 8.46 10.50 16.35
CA TYR A 284 7.48 11.54 16.69
C TYR A 284 7.15 11.65 18.18
N GLU A 285 7.28 10.59 18.98
CA GLU A 285 7.11 10.71 20.43
C GLU A 285 8.15 11.67 21.06
N PRO A 286 9.44 11.67 20.67
CA PRO A 286 10.40 12.66 21.16
C PRO A 286 10.04 14.10 20.78
N SER A 287 9.25 14.28 19.72
CA SER A 287 8.75 15.58 19.26
C SER A 287 7.42 15.99 19.92
N GLY A 288 6.92 15.21 20.88
CA GLY A 288 5.68 15.47 21.63
C GLY A 288 4.40 14.97 20.96
N ILE A 289 4.46 14.28 19.82
CA ILE A 289 3.27 13.76 19.12
C ILE A 289 2.96 12.36 19.63
N HIS A 290 1.75 12.16 20.15
CA HIS A 290 1.36 10.90 20.79
C HIS A 290 0.87 9.89 19.75
N ILE A 291 1.42 8.68 19.75
CA ILE A 291 1.07 7.65 18.76
C ILE A 291 0.25 6.55 19.44
N LYS A 292 -0.91 6.23 18.87
CA LYS A 292 -1.78 5.14 19.35
C LYS A 292 -2.12 4.17 18.23
N MET A 293 -2.40 2.94 18.61
CA MET A 293 -2.89 1.90 17.73
C MET A 293 -4.40 1.74 17.89
N THR A 294 -5.08 1.36 16.81
CA THR A 294 -6.48 0.91 16.84
C THR A 294 -6.66 -0.36 16.00
N TYR A 295 -7.81 -1.01 16.17
CA TYR A 295 -8.16 -2.26 15.53
C TYR A 295 -9.28 -2.06 14.50
N GLY A 296 -9.23 -2.81 13.39
CA GLY A 296 -10.19 -2.67 12.30
C GLY A 296 -11.63 -3.04 12.63
N TYR A 297 -11.87 -3.82 13.70
CA TYR A 297 -13.24 -4.11 14.14
C TYR A 297 -13.87 -2.88 14.83
N ILE A 298 -13.08 -2.05 15.52
CA ILE A 298 -13.54 -0.82 16.16
C ILE A 298 -13.93 0.20 15.09
N THR A 299 -13.09 0.35 14.06
CA THR A 299 -13.37 1.26 12.93
C THR A 299 -14.61 0.83 12.16
N LYS A 300 -14.77 -0.49 11.93
CA LYS A 300 -15.98 -1.05 11.32
C LYS A 300 -17.23 -0.81 12.16
N ALA A 301 -17.17 -1.03 13.47
CA ALA A 301 -18.30 -0.82 14.38
C ALA A 301 -18.74 0.65 14.38
N ASN A 302 -17.78 1.57 14.50
CA ASN A 302 -18.05 3.01 14.41
C ASN A 302 -18.66 3.38 13.05
N ARG A 303 -18.10 2.89 11.93
CA ARG A 303 -18.65 3.18 10.61
C ARG A 303 -20.13 2.76 10.48
N ILE A 304 -20.49 1.59 11.00
CA ILE A 304 -21.87 1.07 10.96
C ILE A 304 -22.78 1.91 11.87
N ALA A 305 -22.34 2.21 13.09
CA ALA A 305 -23.11 2.99 14.06
C ALA A 305 -23.48 4.39 13.52
N TYR A 306 -22.56 5.03 12.77
CA TYR A 306 -22.76 6.35 12.19
C TYR A 306 -23.26 6.32 10.72
N ASN A 307 -23.64 5.15 10.20
CA ASN A 307 -24.14 4.95 8.83
C ASN A 307 -23.26 5.59 7.73
N LEU A 308 -21.95 5.39 7.84
CA LEU A 308 -20.97 6.02 6.95
C LEU A 308 -20.57 5.10 5.77
N PRO A 309 -20.25 5.66 4.58
CA PRO A 309 -19.86 4.88 3.42
C PRO A 309 -18.50 4.20 3.62
N LYS A 310 -18.31 3.06 2.94
CA LYS A 310 -17.06 2.28 3.00
C LYS A 310 -16.01 2.87 2.05
N GLU A 311 -15.25 3.83 2.58
CA GLU A 311 -14.13 4.48 1.89
C GLU A 311 -12.93 4.57 2.84
N HIS A 312 -11.70 4.52 2.32
CA HIS A 312 -10.50 4.48 3.16
C HIS A 312 -10.31 5.78 3.95
N ARG A 313 -10.63 6.94 3.35
CA ARG A 313 -10.62 8.24 4.05
C ARG A 313 -11.66 8.33 5.18
N VAL A 314 -12.81 7.70 5.00
CA VAL A 314 -13.90 7.69 5.99
C VAL A 314 -13.57 6.75 7.15
N ASP A 315 -12.96 5.59 6.84
CA ASP A 315 -12.39 4.71 7.84
C ASP A 315 -11.30 5.44 8.65
N ALA A 316 -10.44 6.21 7.98
CA ALA A 316 -9.45 7.07 8.64
C ALA A 316 -10.06 8.15 9.54
N ARG A 317 -11.22 8.71 9.17
CA ARG A 317 -11.97 9.63 10.04
C ARG A 317 -12.53 8.92 11.26
N CYS A 318 -13.06 7.71 11.11
CA CYS A 318 -13.51 6.90 12.24
C CYS A 318 -12.36 6.57 13.22
N ILE A 319 -11.15 6.39 12.70
CA ILE A 319 -9.93 6.13 13.49
C ILE A 319 -9.59 7.31 14.42
N THR A 320 -9.92 8.55 14.08
CA THR A 320 -9.60 9.71 14.93
C THR A 320 -10.40 9.72 16.24
N GLY A 321 -11.50 8.96 16.30
CA GLY A 321 -12.45 8.96 17.40
C GLY A 321 -13.57 9.99 17.27
N TYR A 322 -13.61 10.75 16.16
CA TYR A 322 -14.64 11.75 15.89
C TYR A 322 -15.29 11.50 14.51
N PRO A 323 -16.09 10.42 14.36
CA PRO A 323 -16.66 10.02 13.07
C PRO A 323 -17.75 10.96 12.53
N ASP A 324 -18.39 11.73 13.42
CA ASP A 324 -19.55 12.60 13.23
C ASP A 324 -19.21 14.06 12.95
N VAL A 325 -17.92 14.42 12.96
CA VAL A 325 -17.48 15.79 12.67
C VAL A 325 -17.85 16.21 11.26
N LEU A 326 -17.98 17.53 11.08
CA LEU A 326 -18.23 18.12 9.77
C LEU A 326 -17.14 17.66 8.78
N PRO A 327 -17.50 16.95 7.70
CA PRO A 327 -16.53 16.50 6.71
C PRO A 327 -15.79 17.65 6.04
N ALA A 328 -14.60 17.36 5.53
CA ALA A 328 -13.93 18.30 4.64
C ALA A 328 -14.79 18.51 3.37
N GLU A 329 -14.80 19.72 2.82
CA GLU A 329 -15.48 19.99 1.54
C GLU A 329 -14.74 19.33 0.35
N GLU A 330 -13.43 19.10 0.53
CA GLU A 330 -12.53 18.60 -0.49
C GLU A 330 -11.63 17.52 0.11
N TRP A 331 -11.29 16.52 -0.70
CA TRP A 331 -10.33 15.49 -0.35
C TRP A 331 -9.26 15.34 -1.43
N TYR A 332 -8.15 14.72 -1.07
CA TYR A 332 -6.99 14.57 -1.95
C TYR A 332 -6.79 13.11 -2.37
N ASN A 333 -6.85 12.84 -3.67
CA ASN A 333 -6.45 11.56 -4.22
C ASN A 333 -4.97 11.65 -4.62
N SER A 334 -4.11 10.82 -4.03
CA SER A 334 -2.68 10.80 -4.35
C SER A 334 -2.21 9.44 -4.83
N LYS A 335 -1.27 9.41 -5.78
CA LYS A 335 -0.69 8.16 -6.28
C LYS A 335 0.83 8.22 -6.30
N LYS A 336 1.47 7.23 -5.68
CA LYS A 336 2.92 7.07 -5.77
C LYS A 336 3.29 6.57 -7.16
N ILE A 337 4.09 7.35 -7.88
CA ILE A 337 4.64 6.94 -9.17
C ILE A 337 6.07 6.41 -9.04
N ARG A 338 6.48 5.65 -10.06
CA ARG A 338 7.85 5.18 -10.20
C ARG A 338 8.78 6.34 -10.58
N CYS A 339 9.81 6.60 -9.78
CA CYS A 339 10.75 7.70 -10.03
C CYS A 339 11.50 7.54 -11.36
N HIS A 340 12.06 6.33 -11.58
CA HIS A 340 12.89 6.03 -12.74
C HIS A 340 12.70 4.59 -13.23
N ASN A 341 12.68 4.45 -14.56
CA ASN A 341 12.79 3.15 -15.20
C ASN A 341 14.28 2.76 -15.32
N ARG A 342 14.72 1.78 -14.51
CA ARG A 342 16.11 1.26 -14.54
C ARG A 342 16.34 0.21 -15.63
N GLN A 343 15.30 -0.17 -16.38
CA GLN A 343 15.45 -1.08 -17.51
C GLN A 343 15.86 -0.27 -18.74
N ILE A 344 17.09 -0.49 -19.22
CA ILE A 344 17.64 0.22 -20.37
C ILE A 344 17.03 -0.29 -21.67
N HIS A 345 16.94 -1.61 -21.85
CA HIS A 345 16.46 -2.26 -23.07
C HIS A 345 15.21 -3.11 -22.79
N LYS A 346 14.30 -3.17 -23.76
CA LYS A 346 13.14 -4.08 -23.70
C LYS A 346 13.60 -5.54 -23.69
N SER A 347 12.89 -6.38 -22.96
CA SER A 347 13.21 -7.81 -22.84
C SER A 347 13.07 -8.54 -24.18
N ASN A 348 12.00 -8.21 -24.92
CA ASN A 348 11.68 -8.82 -26.21
C ASN A 348 12.38 -8.04 -27.33
N PRO A 349 13.25 -8.69 -28.13
CA PRO A 349 13.86 -8.06 -29.30
C PRO A 349 12.80 -7.85 -30.39
N LYS A 350 12.97 -6.77 -31.17
CA LYS A 350 12.18 -6.53 -32.38
C LYS A 350 13.13 -6.60 -33.57
N ARG A 351 12.92 -7.56 -34.47
CA ARG A 351 13.84 -7.87 -35.59
C ARG A 351 15.28 -8.10 -35.11
N GLY A 352 15.47 -9.02 -34.16
CA GLY A 352 16.79 -9.36 -33.60
C GLY A 352 17.41 -8.34 -32.64
N VAL A 353 17.01 -7.07 -32.70
CA VAL A 353 17.61 -6.00 -31.87
C VAL A 353 16.71 -5.65 -30.67
N ARG A 354 17.30 -5.59 -29.48
CA ARG A 354 16.61 -5.08 -28.29
C ARG A 354 16.54 -3.56 -28.35
N LYS A 355 15.34 -3.02 -28.49
CA LYS A 355 15.12 -1.57 -28.48
C LYS A 355 15.30 -0.98 -27.08
N LEU A 356 15.72 0.27 -27.02
CA LEU A 356 15.73 1.05 -25.79
C LEU A 356 14.32 1.12 -25.20
N ASN A 357 14.24 0.97 -23.89
CA ASN A 357 13.01 1.10 -23.10
C ASN A 357 12.88 2.49 -22.46
N GLN A 358 14.00 3.24 -22.39
CA GLN A 358 14.03 4.60 -21.87
C GLN A 358 13.77 5.57 -23.02
N ALA A 359 12.81 6.47 -22.80
CA ALA A 359 12.59 7.63 -23.66
C ALA A 359 13.44 8.82 -23.16
N PRO A 360 13.70 9.83 -24.01
CA PRO A 360 14.35 11.07 -23.59
C PRO A 360 13.74 11.64 -22.30
N TYR A 361 14.60 12.18 -21.44
CA TYR A 361 14.15 12.66 -20.12
C TYR A 361 13.12 13.78 -20.24
N MET A 362 13.30 14.67 -21.22
CA MET A 362 12.40 15.77 -21.54
C MET A 362 12.09 15.76 -23.04
N VAL A 363 10.87 16.12 -23.42
CA VAL A 363 10.44 16.26 -24.82
C VAL A 363 9.68 17.58 -24.92
N ASN A 364 10.18 18.53 -25.71
CA ASN A 364 9.60 19.87 -25.88
C ASN A 364 9.28 20.57 -24.55
N GLY A 365 10.19 20.49 -23.57
CA GLY A 365 10.01 21.10 -22.25
C GLY A 365 9.19 20.27 -21.24
N TYR A 366 8.60 19.15 -21.66
CA TYR A 366 7.72 18.33 -20.83
C TYR A 366 8.33 16.98 -20.43
N ARG A 367 8.05 16.56 -19.19
CA ARG A 367 8.44 15.26 -18.62
C ARG A 367 7.21 14.37 -18.46
N LEU A 368 7.49 13.07 -18.29
CA LEU A 368 6.45 12.11 -17.94
C LEU A 368 5.92 12.43 -16.53
N PHE A 369 4.60 12.46 -16.39
CA PHE A 369 3.84 12.79 -15.18
C PHE A 369 3.90 14.26 -14.74
N ASP A 370 4.29 15.18 -15.64
CA ASP A 370 4.04 16.60 -15.40
C ASP A 370 2.53 16.86 -15.40
N LYS A 371 2.10 17.77 -14.52
CA LYS A 371 0.71 18.23 -14.44
C LYS A 371 0.52 19.38 -15.41
N VAL A 372 -0.44 19.25 -16.31
CA VAL A 372 -0.70 20.20 -17.39
C VAL A 372 -2.17 20.57 -17.48
N LEU A 373 -2.44 21.78 -17.95
CA LEU A 373 -3.77 22.23 -18.33
C LEU A 373 -3.95 21.95 -19.82
N PHE A 374 -4.98 21.19 -20.17
CA PHE A 374 -5.38 20.94 -21.56
C PHE A 374 -6.86 21.30 -21.71
N LYS A 375 -7.18 22.29 -22.56
CA LYS A 375 -8.56 22.77 -22.78
C LYS A 375 -9.33 22.99 -21.46
N ASN A 376 -8.73 23.72 -20.51
CA ASN A 376 -9.25 23.99 -19.16
C ASN A 376 -9.41 22.77 -18.22
N THR A 377 -8.94 21.59 -18.61
CA THR A 377 -8.93 20.39 -17.77
C THR A 377 -7.52 20.11 -17.25
N GLU A 378 -7.37 19.94 -15.93
CA GLU A 378 -6.09 19.52 -15.33
C GLU A 378 -5.86 18.02 -15.56
N CYS A 379 -4.67 17.65 -16.04
CA CYS A 379 -4.33 16.26 -16.32
C CYS A 379 -2.83 15.98 -16.23
N TYR A 380 -2.46 14.70 -16.35
CA TYR A 380 -1.06 14.26 -16.32
C TYR A 380 -0.61 13.69 -17.66
N ILE A 381 0.64 14.00 -18.02
CA ILE A 381 1.30 13.39 -19.17
C ILE A 381 1.67 11.94 -18.85
N THR A 382 1.09 10.99 -19.57
CA THR A 382 1.35 9.54 -19.39
C THR A 382 2.08 8.90 -20.58
N GLY A 383 2.17 9.60 -21.71
CA GLY A 383 2.89 9.17 -22.90
C GLY A 383 3.49 10.36 -23.62
N ARG A 384 4.66 10.15 -24.24
CA ARG A 384 5.40 11.19 -24.95
C ARG A 384 5.94 10.63 -26.24
N ARG A 385 5.73 11.34 -27.35
CA ARG A 385 6.29 11.03 -28.66
C ARG A 385 7.37 12.06 -28.98
N SER A 386 8.47 11.63 -29.58
CA SER A 386 9.57 12.53 -30.00
C SER A 386 9.10 13.65 -30.93
N THR A 387 8.03 13.42 -31.69
CA THR A 387 7.38 14.38 -32.58
C THR A 387 6.60 15.50 -31.86
N GLY A 388 6.56 15.52 -30.53
CA GLY A 388 5.89 16.58 -29.76
C GLY A 388 4.41 16.34 -29.48
N TYR A 389 3.98 15.09 -29.48
CA TYR A 389 2.62 14.69 -29.13
C TYR A 389 2.58 13.96 -27.79
N PHE A 390 1.56 14.25 -26.99
CA PHE A 390 1.43 13.77 -25.62
C PHE A 390 0.14 12.98 -25.40
N ALA A 391 0.23 11.89 -24.65
CA ALA A 391 -0.93 11.19 -24.14
C ALA A 391 -1.25 11.69 -22.72
N LEU A 392 -2.50 12.05 -22.49
CA LEU A 392 -3.01 12.71 -21.29
C LEU A 392 -4.05 11.83 -20.61
N LYS A 393 -3.90 11.67 -19.30
CA LYS A 393 -4.86 10.94 -18.46
C LYS A 393 -5.10 11.68 -17.14
N THR A 394 -6.24 11.43 -16.53
CA THR A 394 -6.47 11.74 -15.11
C THR A 394 -5.68 10.78 -14.22
N LEU A 395 -5.56 11.09 -12.93
CA LEU A 395 -4.90 10.22 -11.95
C LEU A 395 -5.58 8.85 -11.84
N ASP A 396 -6.91 8.82 -11.98
CA ASP A 396 -7.75 7.61 -11.99
C ASP A 396 -7.52 6.76 -13.25
N GLY A 397 -6.79 7.28 -14.23
CA GLY A 397 -6.42 6.57 -15.45
C GLY A 397 -7.39 6.76 -16.61
N GLN A 398 -8.43 7.59 -16.45
CA GLN A 398 -9.32 7.97 -17.53
C GLN A 398 -8.52 8.71 -18.60
N LYS A 399 -8.67 8.27 -19.84
CA LYS A 399 -7.97 8.85 -20.99
C LYS A 399 -8.67 10.13 -21.43
N ILE A 400 -7.92 11.23 -21.43
CA ILE A 400 -8.41 12.53 -21.89
C ILE A 400 -8.08 12.72 -23.37
N HIS A 401 -6.83 12.46 -23.77
CA HIS A 401 -6.39 12.60 -25.15
C HIS A 401 -5.14 11.76 -25.41
N ASP A 402 -4.96 11.24 -26.63
CA ASP A 402 -3.81 10.36 -26.97
C ASP A 402 -2.65 11.06 -27.68
N SER A 403 -2.91 12.21 -28.29
CA SER A 403 -1.94 12.91 -29.14
C SER A 403 -2.16 14.42 -29.08
N ALA A 404 -2.13 14.98 -27.88
CA ALA A 404 -2.25 16.42 -27.67
C ALA A 404 -0.98 17.11 -28.18
N LYS A 405 -1.14 18.25 -28.88
CA LYS A 405 -0.01 19.04 -29.38
C LYS A 405 0.60 19.85 -28.24
N VAL A 406 1.91 20.13 -28.33
CA VAL A 406 2.63 21.00 -27.37
C VAL A 406 1.90 22.33 -27.12
N LYS A 407 1.37 22.95 -28.19
CA LYS A 407 0.75 24.28 -28.16
C LYS A 407 -0.54 24.33 -27.33
N ASP A 408 -1.21 23.20 -27.17
CA ASP A 408 -2.48 23.09 -26.45
C ASP A 408 -2.26 22.82 -24.94
N LEU A 409 -0.99 22.67 -24.53
CA LEU A 409 -0.61 22.34 -23.16
C LEU A 409 -0.01 23.56 -22.46
N LYS A 410 -0.47 23.77 -21.23
CA LYS A 410 0.17 24.70 -20.29
C LYS A 410 0.67 23.94 -19.07
N LEU A 411 1.97 24.04 -18.78
CA LEU A 411 2.54 23.43 -17.58
C LEU A 411 1.96 24.08 -16.32
N ILE A 412 1.42 23.26 -15.42
CA ILE A 412 0.93 23.71 -14.11
C ILE A 412 1.99 23.41 -13.05
N GLU A 413 2.49 22.19 -13.03
CA GLU A 413 3.43 21.72 -12.02
C GLU A 413 4.34 20.63 -12.59
N PRO A 414 5.66 20.68 -12.32
CA PRO A 414 6.56 19.60 -12.73
C PRO A 414 6.25 18.32 -11.95
N ARG A 415 6.61 17.17 -12.52
CA ARG A 415 6.37 15.85 -11.93
C ARG A 415 6.89 15.77 -10.49
N LYS A 416 6.07 15.20 -9.62
CA LYS A 416 6.41 14.87 -8.23
C LYS A 416 6.39 13.37 -8.01
N LEU A 417 6.93 12.92 -6.89
CA LEU A 417 6.92 11.50 -6.52
C LEU A 417 5.51 10.98 -6.23
N TYR A 418 4.66 11.84 -5.69
CA TYR A 418 3.24 11.64 -5.51
C TYR A 418 2.52 12.62 -6.42
N LEU A 419 1.66 12.09 -7.29
CA LEU A 419 0.74 12.89 -8.08
C LEU A 419 -0.53 13.06 -7.27
N THR A 420 -1.00 14.29 -7.07
CA THR A 420 -2.14 14.58 -6.21
C THR A 420 -3.19 15.40 -6.95
N GLU A 421 -4.41 14.89 -6.96
CA GLU A 421 -5.61 15.57 -7.43
C GLU A 421 -6.50 15.94 -6.26
N ARG A 422 -7.16 17.09 -6.38
CA ARG A 422 -8.16 17.56 -5.43
C ARG A 422 -9.53 17.18 -5.97
N LYS A 423 -10.35 16.55 -5.15
CA LYS A 423 -11.71 16.12 -5.46
C LYS A 423 -12.69 16.78 -4.50
N ALA A 424 -13.88 17.10 -5.00
CA ALA A 424 -14.97 17.52 -4.14
C ALA A 424 -15.47 16.30 -3.34
N GLN A 425 -15.86 16.54 -2.10
CA GLN A 425 -16.58 15.55 -1.30
C GLN A 425 -18.03 15.54 -1.80
N VAL A 426 -18.48 14.39 -2.30
CA VAL A 426 -19.87 14.17 -2.76
C VAL A 426 -20.74 13.80 -1.57
#